data_AF-A0A392U1B5-F1
#
_entry.id   AF-A0A392U1B5-F1
#
_cell.length_a   1.000
_cell.length_b   1.000
_cell.length_c   1.000
_cell.angle_alpha   90.00
_cell.angle_beta   90.00
_cell.angle_gamma   90.00
#
_symmetry.space_group_name_H-M   'P 1'
#
loop_
_entity.id
_entity.type
_entity.pdbx_description
1 polymer ?
#
loop_
_entity_poly.entity_id
_entity_poly.type
_entity_poly.pdbx_seq_one_letter_code
_entity_poly.pdbx_strand_id
1 'polypeptide(L)' 'WLFRMEDMMEDLDCTPAEKVMFATRFFRGAASNWWHGTKEYVITNEVEMN' A
#
# COMPACT_ATOMS: atom_id res chain seq x y z
N TRP A 1 10.71 8.72 0.15
CA TRP A 1 9.82 8.22 -0.91
C TRP A 1 8.39 8.22 -0.42
N LEU A 2 8.09 7.52 0.69
CA LEU A 2 6.75 7.51 1.31
C LEU A 2 6.14 8.90 1.54
N PHE A 3 6.81 9.79 2.29
CA PHE A 3 6.28 11.15 2.53
C PHE A 3 6.02 11.95 1.25
N ARG A 4 6.89 11.84 0.23
CA ARG A 4 6.65 12.52 -1.06
C ARG A 4 5.44 11.96 -1.82
N MET A 5 5.20 10.66 -1.71
CA MET A 5 4.04 10.01 -2.32
C MET A 5 2.77 10.37 -1.53
N GLU A 6 2.87 10.47 -0.21
CA GLU A 6 1.80 10.94 0.67
C GLU A 6 1.39 12.37 0.35
N ASP A 7 2.32 13.33 0.33
CA ASP A 7 2.07 14.73 -0.05
C ASP A 7 1.36 14.82 -1.41
N MET A 8 1.87 14.10 -2.42
CA MET A 8 1.28 14.09 -3.77
C MET A 8 -0.14 13.51 -3.79
N MET A 9 -0.42 12.49 -2.99
CA MET A 9 -1.74 11.86 -2.95
C MET A 9 -2.72 12.63 -2.06
N GLU A 10 -2.24 13.45 -1.13
CA GLU A 10 -3.04 14.45 -0.43
C GLU A 10 -3.45 15.57 -1.38
N ASP A 11 -2.54 16.07 -2.21
CA ASP A 11 -2.85 17.08 -3.22
C ASP A 11 -3.90 16.62 -4.25
N LEU A 12 -3.97 15.30 -4.50
CA LEU A 12 -4.95 14.68 -5.40
C LEU A 12 -6.24 14.24 -4.69
N ASP A 13 -6.39 14.53 -3.40
CA ASP A 13 -7.53 14.15 -2.55
C ASP A 13 -7.86 12.63 -2.62
N CYS A 14 -6.81 11.81 -2.69
CA CYS A 14 -6.97 10.35 -2.75
C CYS A 14 -7.49 9.81 -1.42
N THR A 15 -8.51 8.96 -1.49
CA THR A 15 -8.97 8.17 -0.34
C THR A 15 -7.85 7.26 0.17
N PRO A 16 -7.90 6.80 1.44
CA PRO A 16 -6.90 5.87 1.96
C PRO A 16 -6.71 4.61 1.09
N ALA A 17 -7.80 4.09 0.51
CA ALA A 17 -7.74 2.92 -0.38
C ALA A 17 -7.00 3.24 -1.70
N GLU A 18 -7.23 4.41 -2.27
CA GLU A 18 -6.52 4.87 -3.48
C GLU A 18 -5.04 5.11 -3.18
N LYS A 19 -4.70 5.66 -2.02
CA LYS A 19 -3.32 5.86 -1.58
C LYS A 19 -2.53 4.54 -1.57
N VAL A 20 -3.10 3.53 -0.92
CA VAL A 20 -2.52 2.18 -0.85
C VAL A 20 -2.42 1.55 -2.25
N MET A 21 -3.49 1.63 -3.04
CA MET A 21 -3.51 1.08 -4.40
C MET A 21 -2.44 1.73 -5.30
N PHE A 22 -2.27 3.04 -5.21
CA PHE A 22 -1.32 3.78 -6.02
C PHE A 22 0.12 3.51 -5.59
N ALA A 23 0.43 3.65 -4.29
CA ALA A 23 1.79 3.43 -3.77
C ALA A 23 2.31 2.02 -4.08
N THR A 24 1.46 1.01 -3.96
CA THR A 24 1.85 -0.40 -4.11
C THR A 24 2.18 -0.78 -5.57
N ARG A 25 1.68 -0.04 -6.57
CA ARG A 25 2.06 -0.22 -7.99
C ARG A 25 3.53 0.09 -8.26
N PHE A 26 4.18 0.87 -7.39
CA PHE A 26 5.60 1.21 -7.51
C PHE A 26 6.52 0.24 -6.77
N PHE A 27 5.96 -0.69 -5.98
CA PHE A 27 6.78 -1.68 -5.29
C PHE A 27 7.45 -2.62 -6.29
N ARG A 28 8.73 -2.89 -6.03
CA ARG A 28 9.55 -3.81 -6.83
C ARG A 28 10.45 -4.63 -5.91
N GLY A 29 10.86 -5.81 -6.38
CA GLY A 29 11.75 -6.70 -5.63
C GLY A 29 11.19 -7.05 -4.26
N ALA A 30 12.01 -6.91 -3.22
CA ALA A 30 11.65 -7.28 -1.84
C ALA A 30 10.37 -6.59 -1.33
N ALA A 31 10.12 -5.33 -1.71
CA ALA A 31 8.93 -4.60 -1.28
C ALA A 31 7.64 -5.17 -1.89
N SER A 32 7.71 -5.59 -3.16
CA SER A 32 6.57 -6.22 -3.84
C SER A 32 6.29 -7.60 -3.23
N ASN A 33 7.33 -8.41 -3.05
CA ASN A 33 7.22 -9.73 -2.44
C ASN A 33 6.61 -9.66 -1.02
N TRP A 34 7.07 -8.70 -0.21
CA TRP A 34 6.53 -8.47 1.12
C TRP A 34 5.06 -8.07 1.08
N TRP A 35 4.69 -7.08 0.25
CA TRP A 35 3.31 -6.60 0.16
C TRP A 35 2.34 -7.72 -0.25
N HIS A 36 2.69 -8.52 -1.25
CA HIS A 36 1.85 -9.63 -1.71
C HIS A 36 1.74 -10.73 -0.64
N GLY A 37 2.86 -11.14 -0.05
CA GLY A 37 2.86 -12.18 1.00
C GLY A 37 2.10 -11.75 2.27
N THR A 38 2.26 -10.51 2.70
CA THR A 38 1.51 -9.96 3.84
C THR A 38 0.03 -9.82 3.52
N LYS A 39 -0.33 -9.34 2.32
CA LYS A 39 -1.73 -9.25 1.91
C LYS A 39 -2.41 -10.62 1.90
N GLU A 40 -1.74 -11.64 1.38
CA GLU A 40 -2.25 -13.02 1.40
C GLU A 40 -2.42 -13.53 2.84
N TYR A 41 -1.45 -13.28 3.72
CA TYR A 41 -1.54 -13.63 5.14
C TYR A 41 -2.73 -12.95 5.83
N VAL A 42 -2.91 -11.64 5.62
CA VAL A 42 -3.98 -10.84 6.22
C VAL A 42 -5.36 -11.32 5.75
N ILE A 43 -5.52 -11.57 4.44
CA ILE A 43 -6.77 -12.09 3.85
C ILE A 43 -7.09 -13.49 4.37
N THR A 44 -6.08 -14.36 4.49
CA THR A 44 -6.29 -15.75 4.92
C THR A 44 -6.52 -15.90 6.42
N ASN A 45 -6.10 -14.93 7.23
CA ASN A 45 -6.19 -15.00 8.69
C ASN A 45 -7.16 -13.98 9.31
N GLU A 46 -7.98 -13.29 8.53
CA GLU A 46 -8.93 -12.25 8.98
C GLU A 46 -8.30 -11.20 9.92
N VAL A 47 -7.00 -10.93 9.75
CA VAL A 47 -6.30 -9.94 10.57
C VAL A 47 -6.73 -8.56 10.09
N GLU A 48 -7.29 -7.73 10.96
CA GLU A 48 -7.49 -6.32 10.62
C GLU A 48 -6.13 -5.65 10.40
N MET A 49 -5.93 -5.16 9.19
CA MET A 49 -4.75 -4.37 8.85
C MET A 49 -5.02 -2.93 9.31
N ASN A 50 -4.28 -2.48 10.32
CA ASN A 50 -4.41 -1.17 10.95
C ASN A 50 -3.77 -0.03 10.17
#